data_AF-A0A6A5K9Q5-F1
#
_entry.id   AF-A0A6A5K9Q5-F1
#
_cell.length_a   1.000
_cell.length_b   1.000
_cell.length_c   1.000
_cell.angle_alpha   90.00
_cell.angle_beta   90.00
_cell.angle_gamma   90.00
#
_symmetry.space_group_name_H-M   'P 1'
#
loop_
_entity.id
_entity.type
_entity.pdbx_description
1 polymer ?
#
loop_
_entity_poly.entity_id
_entity_poly.type
_entity_poly.pdbx_seq_one_letter_code
_entity_poly.pdbx_strand_id
1 'polypeptide(L)' 'MSKSGIPNFDTPKKARLKGAAEFMDAKGIAYSHNDLFRFYDVSKQQGWAILS' A
#
# COMPACT_ATOMS: atom_id res chain seq x y z
N MET A 1 11.18 -27.12 -3.57
CA MET A 1 10.93 -25.82 -2.90
C MET A 1 9.91 -25.06 -3.72
N SER A 2 8.65 -25.07 -3.29
CA SER A 2 7.58 -24.25 -3.85
C SER A 2 7.98 -22.78 -3.68
N LYS A 3 8.18 -22.06 -4.80
CA LYS A 3 8.31 -20.60 -4.79
C LYS A 3 6.97 -20.07 -4.25
N SER A 4 6.94 -19.71 -2.97
CA SER A 4 5.87 -18.96 -2.35
C SER A 4 5.50 -17.83 -3.30
N GLY A 5 4.26 -17.86 -3.80
CA GLY A 5 3.77 -16.93 -4.81
C GLY A 5 4.06 -15.52 -4.37
N ILE A 6 5.01 -14.87 -5.03
CA ILE A 6 5.19 -13.42 -4.95
C ILE A 6 3.83 -12.89 -5.36
N PRO A 7 3.04 -12.27 -4.45
CA PRO A 7 1.81 -11.64 -4.86
C PRO A 7 2.24 -10.66 -5.94
N ASN A 8 1.68 -10.79 -7.14
CA ASN A 8 2.07 -9.96 -8.26
C ASN A 8 1.52 -8.55 -8.00
N PHE A 9 2.17 -7.85 -7.08
CA PHE A 9 1.89 -6.47 -6.75
C PHE A 9 2.29 -5.70 -7.98
N ASP A 10 1.32 -5.07 -8.64
CA ASP A 10 1.61 -4.12 -9.70
C ASP A 10 2.60 -3.10 -9.13
N THR A 11 3.85 -3.14 -9.60
CA THR A 11 4.96 -2.31 -9.08
C THR A 11 4.58 -0.84 -9.04
N PRO A 12 3.81 -0.31 -10.02
CA PRO A 12 3.26 1.06 -9.94
C PRO A 12 2.26 1.29 -8.80
N LYS A 13 1.38 0.33 -8.49
CA LYS A 13 0.40 0.49 -7.39
C LYS A 13 1.09 0.54 -6.03
N LYS A 14 2.10 -0.32 -5.83
CA LYS A 14 2.93 -0.31 -4.61
C LYS A 14 3.59 1.05 -4.40
N ALA A 15 4.26 1.56 -5.43
CA ALA A 15 4.95 2.84 -5.36
C ALA A 15 3.99 4.01 -5.09
N ARG A 16 2.82 4.02 -5.74
CA ARG A 16 1.80 5.06 -5.54
C ARG A 16 1.22 5.05 -4.12
N LEU A 17 0.86 3.88 -3.61
CA LEU A 17 0.32 3.73 -2.26
C LEU A 17 1.33 4.21 -1.22
N LYS A 18 2.59 3.77 -1.34
CA LYS A 18 3.67 4.18 -0.44
C LYS A 18 3.92 5.70 -0.49
N GLY A 19 4.03 6.26 -1.70
CA GLY A 19 4.25 7.69 -1.86
C GLY A 19 3.09 8.54 -1.33
N ALA A 20 1.84 8.07 -1.47
CA ALA A 20 0.68 8.76 -0.91
C ALA A 20 0.67 8.74 0.63
N ALA A 21 1.00 7.60 1.25
CA ALA A 21 1.15 7.50 2.70
C ALA A 21 2.25 8.45 3.21
N GLU A 22 3.44 8.38 2.62
CA GLU A 22 4.58 9.25 2.96
C GLU A 22 4.25 10.74 2.79
N PHE A 23 3.52 11.10 1.73
CA PHE A 23 3.09 12.48 1.51
C PHE A 23 2.12 12.97 2.61
N MET A 24 1.12 12.16 2.95
CA MET A 24 0.14 12.53 3.98
C MET A 24 0.80 12.63 5.36
N ASP A 25 1.69 11.70 5.70
CA ASP A 25 2.48 11.72 6.93
C ASP A 25 3.37 12.97 6.98
N ALA A 26 4.10 13.27 5.89
CA ALA A 26 4.96 14.45 5.81
C ALA A 26 4.20 15.78 5.90
N LYS A 27 2.93 15.79 5.47
CA LYS A 27 2.04 16.95 5.58
C LYS A 27 1.26 16.99 6.89
N GLY A 28 1.34 15.96 7.74
CA GLY A 28 0.54 15.84 8.95
C GLY A 28 -0.96 15.76 8.70
N ILE A 29 -1.36 15.29 7.52
CA ILE A 29 -2.77 15.12 7.14
C ILE A 29 -3.27 13.84 7.80
N ALA A 30 -4.35 13.91 8.59
CA ALA A 30 -4.96 12.72 9.15
C ALA A 30 -5.70 11.94 8.04
N TYR A 31 -5.41 10.65 7.91
CA TYR A 31 -6.06 9.76 6.96
C TYR A 31 -6.26 8.36 7.54
N SER A 32 -7.20 7.64 6.93
CA SER A 32 -7.46 6.24 7.21
C SER A 32 -6.63 5.37 6.26
N HIS A 33 -5.76 4.53 6.82
CA HIS A 33 -4.99 3.55 6.04
C HIS A 33 -5.92 2.61 5.25
N ASN A 34 -7.07 2.24 5.82
CA ASN A 34 -8.03 1.38 5.13
C ASN A 34 -8.63 2.06 3.90
N ASP A 35 -8.88 3.37 3.97
CA ASP A 35 -9.43 4.12 2.83
C ASP A 35 -8.35 4.39 1.78
N LEU A 36 -7.11 4.62 2.19
CA LEU A 36 -5.96 4.66 1.28
C LEU A 36 -5.82 3.34 0.52
N PHE A 37 -5.92 2.21 1.21
CA PHE A 37 -5.84 0.89 0.58
C PHE A 37 -7.00 0.67 -0.41
N ARG A 38 -8.23 1.01 -0.02
CA ARG A 38 -9.41 0.93 -0.90
C ARG A 38 -9.27 1.81 -2.14
N PHE A 39 -8.75 3.04 -1.99
CA PHE A 39 -8.54 3.96 -3.11
C PHE A 39 -7.61 3.37 -4.18
N TYR A 40 -6.60 2.61 -3.77
CA TYR A 40 -5.68 1.93 -4.68
C TYR A 40 -6.10 0.50 -5.06
N ASP A 41 -7.31 0.07 -4.67
CA ASP A 41 -7.82 -1.28 -4.87
C ASP A 41 -6.88 -2.35 -4.30
N VAL A 42 -6.39 -2.10 -3.08
CA VAL A 42 -5.47 -2.96 -2.33
C VAL A 42 -6.19 -3.51 -1.10
N SER A 43 -6.08 -4.82 -0.87
CA SER A 43 -6.65 -5.42 0.34
C SER A 43 -5.88 -4.97 1.58
N LYS A 44 -6.52 -4.98 2.75
CA LYS A 44 -5.87 -4.55 4.01
C LYS A 44 -4.55 -5.29 4.27
N GLN A 45 -4.53 -6.61 4.09
CA GLN A 45 -3.31 -7.42 4.28
C GLN A 45 -2.19 -7.01 3.31
N GLN A 46 -2.53 -6.76 2.05
CA GLN A 46 -1.57 -6.33 1.03
C GLN A 46 -1.07 -4.90 1.30
N GLY A 47 -1.95 -3.99 1.73
CA GLY A 47 -1.59 -2.61 2.06
C GLY A 47 -0.57 -2.53 3.19
N TRP A 48 -0.78 -3.31 4.25
CA TRP A 48 0.21 -3.41 5.34
C TRP A 48 1.52 -4.04 4.88
N ALA A 49 1.51 -5.06 4.01
CA ALA A 49 2.73 -5.64 3.44
C ALA A 49 3.47 -4.69 2.48
N ILE A 50 2.80 -3.66 1.96
CA ILE A 50 3.40 -2.62 1.12
C ILE A 50 4.05 -1.53 1.99
N LEU A 51 3.41 -1.19 3.11
CA LEU A 51 3.87 -0.15 4.04
C LEU A 51 4.87 -0.65 5.09
N SER A 52 4.96 -1.97 5.31
CA SER A 52 6.02 -2.61 6.11
C SER A 52 7.37 -2.56 5.41
#